data_AF-A0A7C1NDU7-F1
#
_entry.id   AF-A0A7C1NDU7-F1
#
_cell.length_a   1.000
_cell.length_b   1.000
_cell.length_c   1.000
_cell.angle_alpha   90.00
_cell.angle_beta   90.00
_cell.angle_gamma   90.00
#
_symmetry.space_group_name_H-M   'P 1'
#
loop_
_entity.id
_entity.type
_entity.pdbx_description
1 polymer ?
#
loop_
_entity_poly.entity_id
_entity_poly.type
_entity_poly.pdbx_seq_one_letter_code
_entity_poly.pdbx_strand_id
1 'polypeptide(L)'
;MNKNKIIFLVGAMFLIGLITNTGCATKKYVLGEAAALDQKIEGMETAVEENQKRIKEHDERLTTLGSLITQHQSELNQQKSELDSQISDVRRFAQGKLILQEILRNDEAKFEFESYELGGETKVALDRFVETLIAQNKGLYLEIQGHADSSG
;
A
#
# COMPACT_ATOMS: atom_id res chain seq x y z
N MET A 1 40.86 -83.33 -49.53
CA MET A 1 39.84 -82.37 -49.03
C MET A 1 39.89 -81.13 -49.93
N ASN A 2 38.80 -80.86 -50.65
CA ASN A 2 38.80 -80.06 -51.88
C ASN A 2 39.17 -78.58 -51.65
N LYS A 3 40.04 -78.03 -52.50
CA LYS A 3 40.52 -76.62 -52.47
C LYS A 3 39.37 -75.60 -52.34
N ASN A 4 38.20 -75.90 -52.90
CA ASN A 4 37.01 -75.05 -52.82
C ASN A 4 36.44 -74.93 -51.40
N LYS A 5 36.58 -75.96 -50.54
CA LYS A 5 36.15 -75.89 -49.13
C LYS A 5 37.07 -75.03 -48.28
N ILE A 6 38.38 -75.00 -48.60
CA ILE A 6 39.36 -74.15 -47.91
C ILE A 6 39.15 -72.69 -48.30
N ILE A 7 38.91 -72.40 -49.58
CA ILE A 7 38.58 -71.04 -50.06
C ILE A 7 37.29 -70.53 -49.42
N PHE A 8 36.27 -71.38 -49.28
CA PHE A 8 35.01 -71.02 -48.63
C PHE A 8 35.17 -70.78 -47.12
N LEU A 9 35.98 -71.59 -46.43
CA LEU A 9 36.28 -71.40 -44.99
C LEU A 9 37.11 -70.15 -44.72
N VAL A 10 38.11 -69.86 -45.55
CA VAL A 10 38.94 -68.64 -45.44
C VAL A 10 38.13 -67.39 -45.78
N GLY A 11 37.27 -67.46 -46.80
CA GLY A 11 36.36 -66.37 -47.15
C GLY A 11 35.33 -66.07 -46.06
N ALA A 12 34.74 -67.10 -45.45
CA ALA A 12 33.79 -66.94 -44.34
C ALA A 12 34.46 -66.36 -43.08
N MET A 13 35.70 -66.77 -42.77
CA MET A 13 36.44 -66.26 -41.61
C MET A 13 36.87 -64.80 -41.79
N PHE A 14 37.18 -64.38 -43.03
CA PHE A 14 37.50 -62.99 -43.37
C PHE A 14 36.26 -62.10 -43.32
N LEU A 15 35.09 -62.61 -43.74
CA LEU A 15 33.81 -61.88 -43.63
C LEU A 15 33.41 -61.65 -42.17
N ILE A 16 33.62 -62.64 -41.29
CA ILE A 16 33.32 -62.53 -39.86
C ILE A 16 34.28 -61.55 -39.16
N GLY A 17 35.55 -61.50 -39.57
CA GLY A 17 36.54 -60.53 -39.06
C GLY A 17 36.27 -59.07 -39.46
N LEU A 18 35.55 -58.83 -40.56
CA LEU A 18 35.16 -57.49 -41.01
C LEU A 18 33.95 -56.91 -40.25
N ILE A 19 33.09 -57.77 -39.69
CA ILE A 19 31.87 -57.33 -38.99
C ILE A 19 32.15 -56.99 -37.51
N THR A 20 33.24 -57.49 -36.93
CA THR A 20 33.57 -57.24 -35.51
C THR A 20 34.36 -55.95 -35.27
N ASN A 21 34.83 -55.26 -36.32
CA ASN A 21 35.70 -54.09 -36.20
C ASN A 21 34.99 -52.72 -36.22
N THR A 22 33.67 -52.69 -36.43
CA THR A 22 32.86 -51.46 -36.45
C THR A 22 32.29 -51.06 -35.08
N GLY A 23 32.55 -51.85 -34.02
CA GLY A 23 31.99 -51.62 -32.67
C GLY A 23 32.82 -50.72 -31.73
N CYS A 24 34.10 -50.46 -32.03
CA CYS A 24 34.97 -49.70 -31.12
C CYS A 24 34.89 -48.17 -31.32
N ALA A 25 34.53 -47.68 -32.51
CA ALA A 25 34.41 -46.24 -32.77
C ALA A 25 33.06 -45.66 -32.34
N THR A 26 31.96 -46.35 -32.62
CA THR A 26 30.60 -45.97 -32.16
C THR A 26 30.47 -46.04 -30.65
N LYS A 27 31.10 -47.01 -29.99
CA LYS A 27 31.06 -47.10 -28.52
C LYS A 27 31.77 -45.92 -27.84
N LYS A 28 32.91 -45.47 -28.37
CA LYS A 28 33.64 -44.31 -27.83
C LYS A 28 32.87 -42.99 -28.07
N TYR A 29 32.25 -42.85 -29.25
CA TYR A 29 31.41 -41.70 -29.57
C TYR A 29 30.16 -41.63 -28.67
N VAL A 30 29.44 -42.75 -28.52
CA VAL A 30 28.27 -42.85 -27.62
C VAL A 30 28.64 -42.67 -26.15
N LEU A 31 29.79 -43.18 -25.69
CA LEU A 31 30.27 -42.95 -24.33
C LEU A 31 30.65 -41.48 -24.09
N GLY A 32 31.24 -40.80 -25.09
CA GLY A 32 31.56 -39.38 -25.00
C GLY A 32 30.31 -38.49 -24.98
N GLU A 33 29.32 -38.80 -25.81
CA GLU A 33 28.06 -38.05 -25.86
C GLU A 33 27.16 -38.34 -24.66
N ALA A 34 27.18 -39.57 -24.12
CA ALA A 34 26.55 -39.89 -22.85
C ALA A 34 27.23 -39.18 -21.66
N ALA A 35 28.57 -39.10 -21.62
CA ALA A 35 29.28 -38.35 -20.59
C ALA A 35 29.00 -36.83 -20.67
N ALA A 36 28.89 -36.27 -21.87
CA ALA A 36 28.49 -34.88 -22.07
C ALA A 36 27.03 -34.63 -21.67
N LEU A 37 26.15 -35.61 -21.89
CA LEU A 37 24.75 -35.57 -21.48
C LEU A 37 24.61 -35.66 -19.95
N ASP A 38 25.36 -36.54 -19.28
CA ASP A 38 25.39 -36.66 -17.82
C ASP A 38 25.86 -35.35 -17.17
N GLN A 39 26.92 -34.73 -17.69
CA GLN A 39 27.40 -33.43 -17.20
C GLN A 39 26.34 -32.32 -17.37
N LYS A 40 25.55 -32.37 -18.46
CA LYS A 40 24.45 -31.44 -18.69
C LYS A 40 23.27 -31.72 -17.78
N ILE A 41 22.96 -32.99 -17.50
CA ILE A 41 21.91 -33.42 -16.57
C ILE A 41 22.26 -32.96 -15.15
N GLU A 42 23.48 -33.19 -14.67
CA GLU A 42 23.95 -32.74 -13.36
C GLU A 42 23.91 -31.21 -13.22
N GLY A 43 24.30 -30.48 -14.28
CA GLY A 43 24.15 -29.02 -14.34
C GLY A 43 22.69 -28.55 -14.36
N MET A 44 21.79 -29.29 -15.03
CA MET A 44 20.36 -29.01 -15.03
C MET A 44 19.70 -29.33 -13.68
N GLU A 45 20.08 -30.41 -13.02
CA GLU A 45 19.61 -30.76 -11.67
C GLU A 45 20.00 -29.66 -10.68
N THR A 46 21.28 -29.23 -10.71
CA THR A 46 21.76 -28.11 -9.89
C THR A 46 20.98 -26.81 -10.17
N ALA A 47 20.76 -26.48 -11.44
CA ALA A 47 20.01 -25.28 -11.83
C ALA A 47 18.52 -25.38 -11.44
N VAL A 48 17.93 -26.57 -11.47
CA VAL A 48 16.55 -26.80 -11.03
C VAL A 48 16.45 -26.64 -9.52
N GLU A 49 17.38 -27.20 -8.75
CA GLU A 49 17.44 -27.03 -7.28
C GLU A 49 17.59 -25.55 -6.89
N GLU A 50 18.48 -24.81 -7.54
CA GLU A 50 18.67 -23.38 -7.28
C GLU A 50 17.41 -22.57 -7.62
N ASN A 51 16.77 -22.87 -8.75
CA ASN A 51 15.51 -22.20 -9.12
C ASN A 51 14.37 -22.56 -8.16
N GLN A 52 14.25 -23.81 -7.71
CA GLN A 52 13.27 -24.20 -6.70
C GLN A 52 13.50 -23.46 -5.38
N LYS A 53 14.76 -23.29 -4.97
CA LYS A 53 15.11 -22.51 -3.77
C LYS A 53 14.69 -21.04 -3.93
N ARG A 54 15.04 -20.41 -5.06
CA ARG A 54 14.66 -19.02 -5.36
C ARG A 54 13.14 -18.83 -5.42
N ILE A 55 12.40 -19.79 -5.97
CA ILE A 55 10.95 -19.77 -6.00
C ILE A 55 10.37 -19.79 -4.58
N LYS A 56 10.88 -20.65 -3.69
CA LYS A 56 10.46 -20.68 -2.28
C LYS A 56 10.73 -19.35 -1.57
N GLU A 57 11.91 -18.77 -1.76
CA GLU A 57 12.26 -17.46 -1.19
C GLU A 57 11.35 -16.35 -1.73
N HIS A 58 10.96 -16.42 -3.02
CA HIS A 58 10.02 -15.48 -3.62
C HIS A 58 8.61 -15.65 -3.07
N ASP A 59 8.12 -16.88 -2.87
CA ASP A 59 6.80 -17.15 -2.29
C ASP A 59 6.70 -16.62 -0.85
N GLU A 60 7.76 -16.77 -0.06
CA GLU A 60 7.84 -16.19 1.28
C GLU A 60 7.77 -14.66 1.23
N ARG A 61 8.56 -14.03 0.35
CA ARG A 61 8.53 -12.57 0.16
C ARG A 61 7.16 -12.08 -0.29
N LEU A 62 6.52 -12.76 -1.24
CA LEU A 62 5.19 -12.41 -1.73
C LEU A 62 4.14 -12.52 -0.61
N THR A 63 4.25 -13.54 0.23
CA THR A 63 3.41 -13.71 1.42
C THR A 63 3.61 -12.55 2.41
N THR A 64 4.86 -12.17 2.68
CA THR A 64 5.18 -11.01 3.54
C THR A 64 4.64 -9.71 2.94
N LEU A 65 4.84 -9.47 1.65
CA LEU A 65 4.33 -8.29 0.96
C LEU A 65 2.79 -8.23 1.01
N GLY A 66 2.11 -9.36 0.79
CA GLY A 66 0.65 -9.43 0.91
C GLY A 66 0.14 -9.09 2.30
N SER A 67 0.85 -9.52 3.35
CA SER A 67 0.56 -9.16 4.73
C SER A 67 0.74 -7.66 4.98
N LEU A 68 1.87 -7.09 4.55
CA LEU A 68 2.15 -5.65 4.69
C LEU A 68 1.14 -4.77 3.94
N ILE A 69 0.77 -5.17 2.72
CA ILE A 69 -0.27 -4.47 1.94
C ILE A 69 -1.60 -4.48 2.69
N THR A 70 -1.99 -5.63 3.24
CA THR A 70 -3.24 -5.77 4.01
C THR A 70 -3.20 -4.90 5.27
N GLN A 71 -2.07 -4.87 5.98
CA GLN A 71 -1.87 -4.04 7.15
C GLN A 71 -1.95 -2.54 6.79
N HIS A 72 -1.22 -2.10 5.77
CA HIS A 72 -1.26 -0.71 5.33
C HIS A 72 -2.64 -0.30 4.83
N GLN A 73 -3.39 -1.18 4.17
CA GLN A 73 -4.77 -0.90 3.78
C GLN A 73 -5.66 -0.65 5.00
N SER A 74 -5.47 -1.41 6.08
CA SER A 74 -6.19 -1.20 7.34
C SER A 74 -5.81 0.15 7.98
N GLU A 75 -4.52 0.45 8.07
CA GLU A 75 -4.01 1.72 8.62
C GLU A 75 -4.51 2.93 7.82
N LEU A 76 -4.47 2.86 6.48
CA LEU A 76 -4.97 3.91 5.60
C LEU A 76 -6.49 4.10 5.74
N ASN A 77 -7.24 3.02 5.88
CA ASN A 77 -8.69 3.11 6.11
C ASN A 77 -9.00 3.78 7.46
N GLN A 78 -8.23 3.48 8.51
CA GLN A 78 -8.37 4.13 9.81
C GLN A 78 -8.02 5.62 9.74
N GLN A 79 -6.88 5.97 9.13
CA GLN A 79 -6.47 7.37 8.94
C GLN A 79 -7.48 8.16 8.10
N LYS A 80 -8.03 7.54 7.04
CA LYS A 80 -9.07 8.17 6.23
C LYS A 80 -10.32 8.45 7.07
N SER A 81 -10.77 7.49 7.87
CA SER A 81 -11.93 7.69 8.75
C SER A 81 -11.70 8.81 9.77
N GLU A 82 -10.49 8.90 10.34
CA GLU A 82 -10.13 9.96 11.27
C GLU A 82 -10.09 11.33 10.59
N LEU A 83 -9.48 11.41 9.40
CA LEU A 83 -9.42 12.62 8.60
C LEU A 83 -10.82 13.08 8.17
N ASP A 84 -11.69 12.15 7.74
CA ASP A 84 -13.08 12.46 7.38
C ASP A 84 -13.86 13.03 8.58
N SER A 85 -13.62 12.51 9.79
CA SER A 85 -14.18 13.07 11.03
C SER A 85 -13.68 14.49 11.29
N GLN A 86 -12.37 14.72 11.22
CA GLN A 86 -11.77 16.04 11.41
C GLN A 86 -12.29 17.05 10.37
N ILE A 87 -12.40 16.65 9.11
CA ILE A 87 -12.98 17.49 8.04
C ILE A 87 -14.46 17.78 8.31
N SER A 88 -15.22 16.80 8.80
CA SER A 88 -16.62 17.00 9.21
C SER A 88 -16.73 18.02 10.34
N ASP A 89 -15.87 17.92 11.34
CA ASP A 89 -15.84 18.86 12.46
C ASP A 89 -15.45 20.26 12.01
N VAL A 90 -14.36 20.40 11.23
CA VAL A 90 -13.96 21.67 10.62
C VAL A 90 -15.07 22.24 9.74
N ARG A 91 -15.74 21.42 8.93
CA ARG A 91 -16.89 21.85 8.13
C ARG A 91 -18.04 22.32 9.01
N ARG A 92 -18.32 21.65 10.13
CA ARG A 92 -19.36 22.05 11.09
C ARG A 92 -19.02 23.38 11.77
N PHE A 93 -17.76 23.60 12.11
CA PHE A 93 -17.28 24.88 12.64
C PHE A 93 -17.33 25.99 11.58
N ALA A 94 -16.85 25.71 10.36
CA ALA A 94 -16.81 26.66 9.25
C ALA A 94 -18.19 27.01 8.68
N GLN A 95 -19.15 26.07 8.74
CA GLN A 95 -20.53 26.33 8.39
C GLN A 95 -21.22 27.30 9.37
N GLY A 96 -20.58 27.63 10.51
CA GLY A 96 -20.95 28.75 11.36
C GLY A 96 -22.46 28.83 11.55
N LYS A 97 -23.08 27.79 12.11
CA LYS A 97 -24.52 27.84 12.39
C LYS A 97 -24.72 28.92 13.46
N LEU A 98 -25.21 30.09 13.06
CA LEU A 98 -25.60 31.16 13.96
C LEU A 98 -26.56 30.60 15.01
N ILE A 99 -26.07 30.42 16.23
CA ILE A 99 -26.84 29.80 17.32
C ILE A 99 -27.74 30.84 17.97
N LEU A 100 -27.28 32.09 18.03
CA LEU A 100 -27.97 33.18 18.67
C LEU A 100 -27.51 34.49 18.04
N GLN A 101 -28.45 35.34 17.63
CA GLN A 101 -28.21 36.73 17.29
C GLN A 101 -29.10 37.55 18.21
N GLU A 102 -28.47 38.22 19.16
CA GLU A 102 -29.10 39.20 20.04
C GLU A 102 -28.69 40.59 19.55
N ILE A 103 -29.66 41.45 19.25
CA ILE A 103 -29.42 42.85 18.91
C ILE A 103 -29.92 43.66 20.10
N LEU A 104 -28.98 44.13 20.94
CA LEU A 104 -29.28 45.15 21.94
C LEU A 104 -29.61 46.44 21.19
N ARG A 105 -30.87 46.86 21.29
CA ARG A 105 -31.35 48.06 20.59
C ARG A 105 -31.12 49.30 21.44
N ASN A 106 -31.13 50.45 20.77
CA ASN A 106 -30.86 51.77 21.36
C ASN A 106 -31.85 52.14 22.48
N ASP A 107 -32.99 51.48 22.62
CA ASP A 107 -33.92 51.64 23.73
C ASP A 107 -33.52 50.87 25.01
N GLU A 108 -32.63 49.87 24.90
CA GLU A 108 -32.20 49.00 26.01
C GLU A 108 -30.75 49.28 26.46
N ALA A 109 -29.95 49.90 25.58
CA ALA A 109 -28.53 50.17 25.79
C ALA A 109 -28.14 51.52 25.17
N LYS A 110 -28.34 52.62 25.93
CA LYS A 110 -27.84 53.95 25.55
C LYS A 110 -26.56 54.27 26.26
N PHE A 111 -25.67 54.92 25.51
CA PHE A 111 -24.57 55.66 26.08
C PHE A 111 -25.01 57.10 26.32
N GLU A 112 -24.52 57.71 27.39
CA GLU A 112 -24.65 59.15 27.61
C GLU A 112 -23.85 59.91 26.53
N PHE A 113 -24.19 61.18 26.31
CA PHE A 113 -23.49 62.02 25.33
C PHE A 113 -21.99 62.08 25.63
N GLU A 114 -21.16 61.85 24.61
CA GLU A 114 -19.69 61.74 24.70
C GLU A 114 -19.19 60.73 25.77
N SER A 115 -19.97 59.71 26.09
CA SER A 115 -19.61 58.69 27.08
C SER A 115 -19.53 57.30 26.47
N TYR A 116 -18.63 56.47 27.01
CA TYR A 116 -18.56 55.03 26.75
C TYR A 116 -19.09 54.22 27.94
N GLU A 117 -19.55 54.89 28.99
CA GLU A 117 -20.03 54.22 30.19
C GLU A 117 -21.39 53.59 29.93
N LEU A 118 -21.48 52.29 30.20
CA LEU A 118 -22.74 51.57 30.17
C LEU A 118 -23.57 51.88 31.42
N GLY A 119 -24.84 52.19 31.22
CA GLY A 119 -25.82 52.26 32.29
C GLY A 119 -25.89 50.96 33.09
N GLY A 120 -26.24 51.06 34.38
CA GLY A 120 -26.32 49.91 35.27
C GLY A 120 -27.28 48.82 34.77
N GLU A 121 -28.42 49.22 34.21
CA GLU A 121 -29.39 48.30 33.62
C GLU A 121 -28.80 47.50 32.44
N THR A 122 -28.08 48.18 31.55
CA THR A 122 -27.43 47.56 30.38
C THR A 122 -26.37 46.54 30.80
N LYS A 123 -25.60 46.84 31.85
CA LYS A 123 -24.63 45.87 32.42
C LYS A 123 -25.33 44.60 32.90
N VAL A 124 -26.44 44.75 33.62
CA VAL A 124 -27.25 43.61 34.11
C VAL A 124 -27.84 42.80 32.95
N ALA A 125 -28.24 43.45 31.85
CA ALA A 125 -28.72 42.76 30.66
C ALA A 125 -27.61 41.96 29.96
N LEU A 126 -26.41 42.54 29.84
CA LEU A 126 -25.23 41.87 29.29
C LEU A 126 -24.80 40.67 30.15
N ASP A 127 -24.83 40.80 31.48
CA ASP A 127 -24.52 39.71 32.39
C ASP A 127 -25.45 38.51 32.18
N ARG A 128 -26.77 38.75 32.08
CA ARG A 128 -27.76 37.70 31.77
C ARG A 128 -27.53 37.03 30.41
N PHE A 129 -27.13 37.81 29.41
CA PHE A 129 -26.78 37.26 28.09
C PHE A 129 -25.54 36.35 28.18
N VAL A 130 -24.49 36.79 28.88
CA VAL A 130 -23.27 36.00 29.08
C VAL A 130 -23.56 34.72 29.86
N GLU A 131 -24.37 34.78 30.92
CA GLU A 131 -24.80 33.58 31.66
C GLU A 131 -25.50 32.56 30.75
N THR A 132 -26.35 33.04 29.83
CA THR A 132 -27.02 32.19 28.84
C THR A 132 -26.01 31.52 27.90
N LEU A 133 -25.00 32.26 27.45
CA LEU A 133 -23.93 31.71 26.60
C LEU A 133 -23.10 30.65 27.31
N ILE A 134 -22.73 30.89 28.58
CA ILE A 134 -22.00 29.94 29.43
C ILE A 134 -22.82 28.67 29.64
N ALA A 135 -24.11 28.80 29.98
CA ALA A 135 -25.00 27.66 30.20
C ALA A 135 -25.17 26.79 28.96
N GLN A 136 -25.11 27.37 27.76
CA GLN A 136 -25.19 26.61 26.52
C GLN A 136 -23.92 25.81 26.21
N ASN A 137 -22.75 26.23 26.71
CA ASN A 137 -21.45 25.57 26.58
C ASN A 137 -21.14 25.09 25.14
N LYS A 138 -21.26 26.00 24.17
CA LYS A 138 -20.96 25.73 22.75
C LYS A 138 -19.73 26.51 22.33
N GLY A 139 -19.07 26.08 21.24
CA GLY A 139 -18.09 26.93 20.57
C GLY A 139 -18.79 28.16 19.99
N LEU A 140 -18.37 29.36 20.40
CA LEU A 140 -19.04 30.62 20.07
C LEU A 140 -18.08 31.53 19.30
N TYR A 141 -18.61 32.21 18.29
CA TYR A 141 -18.01 33.37 17.64
C TYR A 141 -18.87 34.58 18.03
N LEU A 142 -18.26 35.59 18.66
CA LEU A 142 -18.95 36.78 19.13
C LEU A 142 -18.46 37.99 18.32
N GLU A 143 -19.39 38.71 17.72
CA GLU A 143 -19.15 39.97 17.05
C GLU A 143 -19.94 41.06 17.76
N ILE A 144 -19.25 42.10 18.23
CA ILE A 144 -19.85 43.24 18.93
C ILE A 144 -19.72 44.44 18.01
N GLN A 145 -20.86 45.02 17.61
CA GLN A 145 -20.91 46.17 16.72
C GLN A 145 -21.51 47.38 17.45
N GLY A 146 -20.72 48.45 17.56
CA GLY A 146 -21.19 49.76 18.02
C GLY A 146 -21.62 50.63 16.84
N HIS A 147 -22.73 51.34 16.98
CA HIS A 147 -23.19 52.33 16.02
C HIS A 147 -23.33 53.68 16.73
N ALA A 148 -22.72 54.72 16.16
CA ALA A 148 -22.91 56.12 16.58
C ALA A 148 -23.72 56.86 15.52
N ASP A 149 -24.43 57.91 15.91
CA ASP A 149 -25.08 58.80 14.94
C ASP A 149 -24.08 59.81 14.37
N SER A 150 -24.54 60.71 13.48
CA SER A 150 -23.68 61.69 12.81
C SER A 150 -23.02 62.71 13.75
N SER A 151 -23.42 62.76 15.02
CA SER A 151 -22.99 63.75 16.01
C SER A 151 -21.93 63.21 16.96
N GLY A 152 -21.68 61.90 16.95
CA GLY A 152 -20.83 61.21 17.94
C GLY A 152 -21.66 60.72 19.11
#